data_AF-A0A1G8E0K0-F1
#
_entry.id   AF-A0A1G8E0K0-F1
#
_cell.length_a   1.000
_cell.length_b   1.000
_cell.length_c   1.000
_cell.angle_alpha   90.00
_cell.angle_beta   90.00
_cell.angle_gamma   90.00
#
_symmetry.space_group_name_H-M   'P 1'
#
loop_
_entity.id
_entity.type
_entity.pdbx_description
1 polymer ?
#
loop_
_entity_poly.entity_id
_entity_poly.type
_entity_poly.pdbx_seq_one_letter_code
_entity_poly.pdbx_strand_id
1 'polypeptide(L)'
;VLVLSASGEHDDVLQAVKAGASGYLVKSASSEELVEAVTRTAAGDAVFTAGLAGLVLGEYRRMAAAPDDAEEKPQLTDRETEVLRLVAKGLTARQIANRLVISHRTVENHVQSTLRKLQLHNRVELARYAIEHGLDAEPEAGK
;
A
#
# COMPACT_ATOMS: atom_id res chain seq x y z
N VAL A 1 -7.07 -9.75 19.76
CA VAL A 1 -8.25 -8.85 19.63
C VAL A 1 -9.30 -9.51 18.74
N LEU A 2 -10.57 -9.52 19.14
CA LEU A 2 -11.69 -10.03 18.32
C LEU A 2 -12.44 -8.85 17.68
N VAL A 3 -12.58 -8.85 16.35
CA VAL A 3 -13.32 -7.83 15.61
C VAL A 3 -14.72 -8.36 15.25
N LEU A 4 -15.74 -7.53 15.46
CA LEU A 4 -17.12 -7.79 15.05
C LEU A 4 -17.57 -6.74 14.03
N SER A 5 -17.82 -7.16 12.79
CA SER A 5 -18.09 -6.25 11.67
C SER A 5 -19.40 -6.58 10.95
N ALA A 6 -20.02 -5.60 10.30
CA ALA A 6 -21.15 -5.87 9.40
C ALA A 6 -20.69 -6.49 8.07
N SER A 7 -19.41 -6.33 7.72
CA SER A 7 -18.82 -6.77 6.46
C SER A 7 -18.03 -8.06 6.64
N GLY A 8 -18.24 -9.02 5.74
CA GLY A 8 -17.40 -10.21 5.56
C GLY A 8 -16.50 -10.09 4.32
N GLU A 9 -16.32 -8.87 3.79
CA GLU A 9 -15.50 -8.64 2.60
C GLU A 9 -14.02 -8.86 2.87
N HIS A 10 -13.29 -9.17 1.80
CA HIS A 10 -11.90 -9.60 1.85
C HIS A 10 -10.99 -8.53 2.46
N ASP A 11 -11.14 -7.28 2.03
CA ASP A 11 -10.24 -6.20 2.42
C ASP A 11 -10.38 -5.81 3.88
N ASP A 12 -11.61 -5.78 4.42
CA ASP A 12 -11.88 -5.46 5.82
C ASP A 12 -11.26 -6.48 6.77
N VAL A 13 -11.33 -7.75 6.42
CA VAL A 13 -10.77 -8.84 7.22
C VAL A 13 -9.25 -8.77 7.21
N LEU A 14 -8.64 -8.54 6.04
CA LEU A 14 -7.19 -8.38 5.94
C LEU A 14 -6.69 -7.15 6.70
N GLN A 15 -7.40 -6.02 6.63
CA GLN A 15 -7.04 -4.84 7.41
C GLN A 15 -7.11 -5.09 8.92
N ALA A 16 -8.16 -5.78 9.40
CA ALA A 16 -8.27 -6.16 10.80
C ALA A 16 -7.10 -7.04 11.24
N VAL A 17 -6.72 -8.04 10.43
CA VAL A 17 -5.58 -8.93 10.72
C VAL A 17 -4.26 -8.17 10.72
N LYS A 18 -4.02 -7.29 9.73
CA LYS A 18 -2.82 -6.42 9.67
C LYS A 18 -2.72 -5.50 10.88
N ALA A 19 -3.85 -5.07 11.44
CA ALA A 19 -3.93 -4.29 12.67
C ALA A 19 -3.77 -5.13 13.97
N GLY A 20 -3.52 -6.45 13.87
CA GLY A 20 -3.30 -7.34 15.01
C GLY A 20 -4.56 -8.03 15.54
N ALA A 21 -5.65 -8.08 14.76
CA ALA A 21 -6.81 -8.89 15.11
C ALA A 21 -6.44 -10.38 15.12
N SER A 22 -6.81 -11.05 16.20
CA SER A 22 -6.66 -12.50 16.40
C SER A 22 -7.95 -13.24 16.07
N GLY A 23 -9.05 -12.52 15.84
CA GLY A 23 -10.29 -13.11 15.34
C GLY A 23 -11.16 -12.08 14.65
N TYR A 24 -12.05 -12.58 13.79
CA TYR A 24 -13.00 -11.78 13.04
C TYR A 24 -14.35 -12.51 12.90
N LEU A 25 -15.42 -11.83 13.29
CA LEU A 25 -16.79 -12.30 13.13
C LEU A 25 -17.64 -11.26 12.40
N VAL A 26 -18.62 -11.75 11.64
CA VAL A 26 -19.68 -10.92 11.07
C VAL A 26 -20.81 -10.75 12.08
N LYS A 27 -21.51 -9.61 12.05
CA LYS A 27 -22.64 -9.29 12.94
C LYS A 27 -23.83 -10.24 12.79
N SER A 28 -23.89 -11.01 11.71
CA SER A 28 -24.89 -12.05 11.51
C SER A 28 -24.57 -13.36 12.25
N ALA A 29 -23.40 -13.46 12.89
CA ALA A 29 -23.08 -14.60 13.74
C ALA A 29 -24.08 -14.71 14.90
N SER A 30 -24.40 -15.93 15.27
CA SER A 30 -25.26 -16.22 16.41
C SER A 30 -24.61 -15.79 17.73
N SER A 31 -25.43 -15.64 18.77
CA SER A 31 -24.92 -15.31 20.10
C SER A 31 -24.00 -16.39 20.67
N GLU A 32 -24.26 -17.66 20.34
CA GLU A 32 -23.43 -18.80 20.76
C GLU A 32 -22.06 -18.75 20.09
N GLU A 33 -22.01 -18.51 18.77
CA GLU A 33 -20.75 -18.35 18.02
C GLU A 33 -19.93 -17.18 18.55
N LEU A 34 -20.57 -16.06 18.92
CA LEU A 34 -19.89 -14.92 19.49
C LEU A 34 -19.24 -15.26 20.84
N VAL A 35 -19.99 -15.92 21.73
CA VAL A 35 -19.49 -16.31 23.06
C VAL A 35 -18.33 -17.30 22.95
N GLU A 36 -18.44 -18.28 22.05
CA GLU A 36 -17.36 -19.22 21.77
C GLU A 36 -16.12 -18.48 21.23
N ALA A 37 -16.31 -17.59 20.25
CA ALA A 37 -15.22 -16.83 19.65
C ALA A 37 -14.49 -15.94 20.66
N VAL A 38 -15.21 -15.28 21.56
CA VAL A 38 -14.61 -14.49 22.64
C VAL A 38 -13.75 -15.37 23.54
N THR A 39 -14.28 -16.51 23.97
CA THR A 39 -13.57 -17.44 24.87
C THR A 39 -12.29 -17.96 24.23
N ARG A 40 -12.37 -18.39 22.98
CA ARG A 40 -11.22 -18.90 22.22
C ARG A 40 -10.18 -17.82 21.92
N THR A 41 -10.63 -16.63 21.50
CA THR A 41 -9.72 -15.50 21.26
C THR A 41 -8.99 -15.09 22.54
N ALA A 42 -9.67 -15.14 23.69
CA ALA A 42 -9.06 -14.87 25.00
C ALA A 42 -8.03 -15.94 25.41
N ALA A 43 -8.20 -17.19 24.96
CA ALA A 43 -7.22 -18.27 25.13
C ALA A 43 -6.01 -18.15 24.18
N GLY A 44 -6.02 -17.19 23.26
CA GLY A 44 -4.96 -16.99 22.26
C GLY A 44 -5.22 -17.69 20.93
N ASP A 45 -6.37 -18.35 20.75
CA ASP A 45 -6.71 -19.01 19.51
C ASP A 45 -7.10 -18.00 18.43
N ALA A 46 -6.69 -18.30 17.19
CA ALA A 46 -7.19 -17.61 16.02
C ALA A 46 -8.65 -18.02 15.72
N VAL A 47 -9.57 -17.06 15.64
CA VAL A 47 -10.99 -17.34 15.35
C VAL A 47 -11.43 -16.67 14.07
N PHE A 48 -11.56 -17.45 13.00
CA PHE A 48 -12.03 -17.02 11.69
C PHE A 48 -12.96 -18.08 11.12
N THR A 49 -14.00 -17.66 10.41
CA THR A 49 -14.80 -18.61 9.63
C THR A 49 -13.94 -19.25 8.53
N ALA A 50 -14.31 -20.44 8.04
CA ALA A 50 -13.53 -21.15 7.03
C ALA A 50 -13.27 -20.30 5.77
N GLY A 51 -14.27 -19.51 5.35
CA GLY A 51 -14.13 -18.58 4.23
C GLY A 51 -13.07 -17.51 4.48
N LEU A 52 -13.10 -16.88 5.66
CA LEU A 52 -12.17 -15.82 6.06
C LEU A 52 -10.74 -16.33 6.27
N ALA A 53 -10.60 -17.53 6.83
CA ALA A 53 -9.29 -18.18 7.00
C ALA A 53 -8.58 -18.40 5.66
N GLY A 54 -9.34 -18.76 4.61
CA GLY A 54 -8.80 -18.88 3.25
C GLY A 54 -8.23 -17.57 2.69
N LEU A 55 -8.83 -16.44 3.06
CA LEU A 55 -8.39 -15.10 2.64
C LEU A 55 -7.06 -14.73 3.30
N VAL A 56 -6.96 -14.96 4.61
CA VAL A 56 -5.73 -14.73 5.39
C VAL A 56 -4.59 -15.61 4.89
N LEU A 57 -4.85 -16.91 4.68
CA LEU A 57 -3.85 -17.83 4.14
C LEU A 57 -3.43 -17.48 2.70
N GLY A 58 -4.38 -17.03 1.88
CA GLY A 58 -4.11 -16.55 0.52
C GLY A 58 -3.22 -15.32 0.51
N GLU A 59 -3.50 -14.34 1.37
CA GLU A 59 -2.67 -13.14 1.54
C GLU A 59 -1.29 -13.49 2.06
N TYR A 60 -1.17 -14.35 3.07
CA TYR A 60 0.12 -14.80 3.58
C TYR A 60 0.98 -15.47 2.49
N ARG A 61 0.36 -16.30 1.63
CA ARG A 61 1.07 -16.88 0.48
C ARG A 61 1.47 -15.85 -0.57
N ARG A 62 0.65 -14.80 -0.79
CA ARG A 62 1.01 -13.68 -1.67
C ARG A 62 2.18 -12.90 -1.10
N MET A 63 2.15 -12.58 0.19
CA MET A 63 3.24 -11.88 0.90
C MET A 63 4.52 -12.70 0.88
N ALA A 64 4.45 -14.02 1.13
CA ALA A 64 5.62 -14.91 1.06
C ALA A 64 6.16 -15.11 -0.37
N ALA A 65 5.35 -14.85 -1.39
CA ALA A 65 5.75 -14.90 -2.81
C ALA A 65 6.18 -13.53 -3.37
N ALA A 66 5.87 -12.45 -2.66
CA ALA A 66 6.36 -11.11 -2.95
C ALA A 66 7.72 -10.91 -2.25
N PRO A 67 8.68 -10.22 -2.86
CA PRO A 67 9.86 -9.77 -2.12
C PRO A 67 9.42 -8.89 -0.95
N ASP A 68 10.08 -9.02 0.22
CA ASP A 68 9.80 -8.27 1.46
C ASP A 68 9.57 -6.76 1.22
N ASP A 69 8.31 -6.35 1.05
CA ASP A 69 7.89 -4.96 1.21
C ASP A 69 7.52 -4.74 2.68
N ALA A 70 8.52 -4.89 3.55
CA ALA A 70 8.41 -4.54 4.96
C ALA A 70 8.55 -3.01 5.09
N GLU A 71 7.45 -2.30 5.33
CA GLU A 71 7.37 -0.95 5.93
C GLU A 71 8.39 0.13 5.50
N GLU A 72 9.03 0.00 4.34
CA GLU A 72 9.81 1.06 3.73
C GLU A 72 8.88 1.84 2.81
N LYS A 73 8.81 3.16 3.02
CA LYS A 73 8.27 4.09 2.03
C LYS A 73 8.70 3.60 0.64
N PRO A 74 7.80 3.51 -0.35
CA PRO A 74 8.15 3.02 -1.68
C PRO A 74 9.45 3.69 -2.14
N GLN A 75 10.55 2.93 -2.15
CA GLN A 75 11.87 3.48 -2.42
C GLN A 75 11.91 3.83 -3.91
N LEU A 76 11.73 5.12 -4.18
CA LEU A 76 11.98 5.67 -5.50
C LEU A 76 13.48 5.65 -5.73
N THR A 77 13.89 5.13 -6.88
CA THR A 77 15.28 5.26 -7.33
C THR A 77 15.63 6.75 -7.51
N ASP A 78 16.92 7.08 -7.52
CA ASP A 78 17.38 8.46 -7.75
C ASP A 78 16.74 9.07 -9.02
N ARG A 79 16.63 8.25 -10.07
CA ARG A 79 16.05 8.68 -11.35
C ARG A 79 14.54 8.89 -11.29
N GLU A 80 13.81 8.05 -10.56
CA GLU A 80 12.37 8.25 -10.33
C GLU A 80 12.10 9.48 -9.48
N THR A 81 12.92 9.70 -8.44
CA THR A 81 12.87 10.90 -7.59
C THR A 81 13.14 12.17 -8.39
N GLU A 82 14.15 12.15 -9.26
CA GLU A 82 14.47 13.27 -10.15
C GLU A 82 13.33 13.56 -11.15
N VAL A 83 12.74 12.53 -11.74
CA VAL A 83 11.58 12.68 -12.63
C VAL A 83 10.36 13.22 -11.87
N LEU A 84 10.06 12.67 -10.69
CA LEU A 84 8.98 13.12 -9.80
C LEU A 84 9.11 14.62 -9.49
N ARG A 85 10.32 15.07 -9.18
CA ARG A 85 10.62 16.48 -8.89
C ARG A 85 10.33 17.40 -10.07
N LEU A 86 10.74 17.00 -11.27
CA LEU A 86 10.47 17.78 -12.47
C LEU A 86 8.98 17.77 -12.85
N VAL A 87 8.26 16.68 -12.55
CA VAL A 87 6.80 16.62 -12.67
C VAL A 87 6.14 17.62 -11.72
N ALA A 88 6.59 17.70 -10.46
CA ALA A 88 6.10 18.65 -9.47
C ALA A 88 6.33 20.11 -9.88
N LYS A 89 7.46 20.38 -10.55
CA LYS A 89 7.76 21.69 -11.17
C LYS A 89 6.93 21.99 -12.44
N GLY A 90 6.01 21.11 -12.84
CA GLY A 90 5.10 21.31 -13.97
C GLY A 90 5.69 21.00 -15.35
N LEU A 91 6.88 20.39 -15.45
CA LEU A 91 7.53 20.13 -16.74
C LEU A 91 6.91 18.93 -17.45
N THR A 92 6.54 19.08 -18.73
CA THR A 92 6.08 17.98 -19.57
C THR A 92 7.13 16.87 -19.74
N ALA A 93 6.71 15.65 -20.09
CA ALA A 93 7.63 14.53 -20.34
C ALA A 93 8.70 14.86 -21.40
N ARG A 94 8.38 15.68 -22.40
CA ARG A 94 9.33 16.16 -23.41
C ARG A 94 10.37 17.13 -22.86
N GLN A 95 9.95 18.05 -21.99
CA GLN A 95 10.88 18.96 -21.31
C GLN A 95 11.80 18.21 -20.34
N ILE A 96 11.26 17.23 -19.62
CA ILE A 96 12.05 16.35 -18.74
C ILE A 96 13.07 15.56 -19.56
N ALA A 97 12.64 14.97 -20.68
CA ALA A 97 13.52 14.19 -21.56
C ALA A 97 14.72 15.01 -22.05
N ASN A 98 14.48 16.25 -22.48
CA ASN A 98 15.54 17.16 -22.90
C ASN A 98 16.49 17.53 -21.74
N ARG A 99 15.94 17.81 -20.56
CA ARG A 99 16.75 18.19 -19.38
C ARG A 99 17.61 17.04 -18.86
N LEU A 100 17.07 15.83 -18.91
CA LEU A 100 17.72 14.62 -18.40
C LEU A 100 18.54 13.87 -19.47
N VAL A 101 18.59 14.39 -20.70
CA VAL A 101 19.27 13.82 -21.87
C VAL A 101 18.90 12.35 -22.09
N ILE A 102 17.60 12.06 -22.07
CA ILE A 102 17.03 10.73 -22.31
C ILE A 102 15.83 10.81 -23.26
N SER A 103 15.34 9.66 -23.72
CA SER A 103 14.17 9.64 -24.61
C SER A 103 12.87 10.00 -23.89
N HIS A 104 11.90 10.58 -24.62
CA HIS A 104 10.54 10.82 -24.11
C HIS A 104 9.90 9.56 -23.52
N ARG A 105 10.06 8.44 -24.21
CA ARG A 105 9.54 7.13 -23.78
C ARG A 105 10.15 6.67 -22.46
N THR A 106 11.45 6.94 -22.26
CA THR A 106 12.14 6.63 -21.00
C THR A 106 11.52 7.41 -19.84
N VAL A 107 11.21 8.69 -20.04
CA VAL A 107 10.53 9.50 -19.02
C VAL A 107 9.14 8.97 -18.72
N GLU A 108 8.35 8.62 -19.74
CA GLU A 108 7.02 8.02 -19.54
C GLU A 108 7.09 6.72 -18.75
N ASN A 109 8.09 5.88 -19.02
CA ASN A 109 8.32 4.67 -18.26
C ASN A 109 8.65 4.96 -16.80
N HIS A 110 9.52 5.94 -16.52
CA HIS A 110 9.80 6.37 -15.14
C HIS A 110 8.55 6.90 -14.43
N VAL A 111 7.75 7.74 -15.11
CA VAL A 111 6.48 8.25 -14.56
C VAL A 111 5.53 7.10 -14.23
N GLN A 112 5.36 6.13 -15.14
CA GLN A 112 4.50 4.97 -14.90
C GLN A 112 5.03 4.08 -13.77
N SER A 113 6.34 3.83 -13.69
CA SER A 113 6.93 3.08 -12.58
C SER A 113 6.72 3.79 -11.26
N THR A 114 6.87 5.11 -11.23
CA THR A 114 6.65 5.93 -10.02
C THR A 114 5.17 5.90 -9.61
N LEU A 115 4.23 6.06 -10.55
CA LEU A 115 2.79 5.92 -10.28
C LEU A 115 2.45 4.56 -9.70
N ARG A 116 2.99 3.47 -10.27
CA ARG A 116 2.78 2.11 -9.75
C ARG A 116 3.34 1.93 -8.34
N LYS A 117 4.58 2.37 -8.09
CA LYS A 117 5.24 2.28 -6.78
C LYS A 117 4.50 3.07 -5.69
N LEU A 118 4.00 4.25 -6.04
CA LEU A 118 3.28 5.13 -5.11
C LEU A 118 1.78 4.84 -5.04
N GLN A 119 1.28 3.86 -5.80
CA GLN A 119 -0.16 3.55 -5.94
C GLN A 119 -1.01 4.77 -6.34
N LEU A 120 -0.50 5.59 -7.25
CA LEU A 120 -1.18 6.77 -7.78
C LEU A 120 -1.70 6.52 -9.19
N HIS A 121 -2.80 7.17 -9.55
CA HIS A 121 -3.52 6.91 -10.81
C HIS A 121 -3.16 7.89 -11.91
N ASN A 122 -2.73 9.11 -11.57
CA ASN A 122 -2.45 10.12 -12.57
C ASN A 122 -1.31 11.07 -12.17
N ARG A 123 -0.85 11.81 -13.17
CA ARG A 123 0.24 12.77 -13.05
C ARG A 123 -0.06 13.92 -12.07
N VAL A 124 -1.32 14.30 -11.90
CA VAL A 124 -1.73 15.37 -10.97
C VAL A 124 -1.54 14.91 -9.53
N GLU A 125 -1.98 13.69 -9.22
CA GLU A 125 -1.72 13.03 -7.94
C GLU A 125 -0.22 12.88 -7.69
N LEU A 126 0.55 12.53 -8.72
CA LEU A 126 2.01 12.43 -8.63
C LEU A 126 2.68 13.77 -8.25
N ALA A 127 2.24 14.87 -8.89
CA ALA A 127 2.73 16.20 -8.57
C ALA A 127 2.34 16.64 -7.14
N ARG A 128 1.10 16.38 -6.74
CA ARG A 128 0.61 16.66 -5.38
C ARG A 128 1.39 15.88 -4.32
N TYR A 129 1.62 14.59 -4.56
CA TYR A 129 2.40 13.73 -3.67
C TYR A 129 3.79 14.29 -3.41
N ALA A 130 4.48 14.74 -4.47
CA ALA A 130 5.82 15.32 -4.34
C ALA A 130 5.84 16.56 -3.43
N ILE A 131 4.84 17.45 -3.56
CA ILE A 131 4.72 18.67 -2.75
C ILE A 131 4.41 18.31 -1.29
N GLU A 132 3.45 17.42 -1.05
CA GLU A 132 3.05 17.01 0.31
C GLU A 132 4.19 16.34 1.09
N HIS A 133 5.14 15.72 0.39
CA HIS A 133 6.27 15.00 0.99
C HIS A 133 7.61 15.77 0.88
N GLY A 134 7.60 17.02 0.37
CA GLY A 134 8.81 17.85 0.23
C GLY A 134 9.84 17.31 -0.76
N LEU A 135 9.42 16.53 -1.75
CA LEU A 135 10.26 15.90 -2.78
C LEU A 135 10.47 16.79 -4.02
N ASP A 136 9.87 17.98 -4.02
CA ASP A 136 9.90 18.98 -5.09
C ASP A 136 11.13 19.91 -5.03
N ALA A 137 11.79 20.03 -3.87
CA ALA A 137 13.01 20.82 -3.67
C ALA A 137 14.26 20.08 -4.17
N GLU A 138 15.27 20.75 -4.75
CA GLU A 138 16.59 20.16 -5.07
C GLU A 138 17.28 19.64 -3.80
N PRO A 139 18.06 18.54 -3.84
CA PRO A 139 18.79 18.14 -2.63
C PRO A 139 19.76 19.29 -2.35
N GLU A 140 19.61 19.98 -1.22
CA GLU A 140 20.61 20.96 -0.83
C GLU A 140 21.95 20.22 -0.80
N ALA A 141 22.85 20.61 -1.69
CA ALA A 141 24.24 20.19 -1.61
C ALA A 141 24.73 20.65 -0.24
N GLY A 142 24.89 19.70 0.68
CA GLY A 142 25.41 19.96 2.01
C GLY A 142 26.69 20.77 1.94
N LYS A 143 26.76 21.80 2.78
CA LYS A 143 28.00 22.49 3.15
C LYS A 143 29.02 21.52 3.72
#